data_AF-A0A1I3QIQ7-F1
#
_entry.id   AF-A0A1I3QIQ7-F1
#
_cell.length_a   1.000
_cell.length_b   1.000
_cell.length_c   1.000
_cell.angle_alpha   90.00
_cell.angle_beta   90.00
_cell.angle_gamma   90.00
#
_symmetry.space_group_name_H-M   'P 1'
#
loop_
_entity.id
_entity.type
_entity.pdbx_description
1 polymer ?
#
loop_
_entity_poly.entity_id
_entity_poly.type
_entity_poly.pdbx_seq_one_letter_code
_entity_poly.pdbx_strand_id
1 'polypeptide(L)'
;MPRRTLLLALISLPSILPGLPAAAQSYDIDCKLILCLAGGFPSSCADAKAYMINRITSVPPKPPIGFCAMSDGSEYADYRLDYAWVSPASAEGWVCPDDKLKYFRATHEDRGETHVQVFCYDQRVVVQAGWRDEEPTYAWLGRSVPERSDFRIAVTISPGSEDAYDSGVQRVETGIGRWYGNVYVSH
;
A
#
# COMPACT_ATOMS: atom_id res chain seq x y z
N MET A 1 -55.60 51.75 38.64
CA MET A 1 -55.82 50.29 38.58
C MET A 1 -54.75 49.68 37.69
N PRO A 2 -53.93 48.74 38.19
CA PRO A 2 -52.78 48.21 37.46
C PRO A 2 -53.22 47.02 36.59
N ARG A 3 -52.68 46.90 35.37
CA ARG A 3 -52.72 45.63 34.64
C ARG A 3 -51.30 45.26 34.23
N ARG A 4 -50.81 44.27 34.98
CA ARG A 4 -49.55 43.54 34.78
C ARG A 4 -49.49 43.01 33.36
N THR A 5 -48.40 43.28 32.65
CA THR A 5 -48.03 42.55 31.44
C THR A 5 -46.65 41.96 31.67
N LEU A 6 -46.61 40.63 31.61
CA LEU A 6 -45.45 39.78 31.84
C LEU A 6 -44.30 40.14 30.89
N LEU A 7 -43.10 40.38 31.43
CA LEU A 7 -41.86 40.31 30.70
C LEU A 7 -41.53 38.84 30.43
N LEU A 8 -41.60 38.39 29.17
CA LEU A 8 -40.92 37.18 28.74
C LEU A 8 -39.45 37.53 28.49
N ALA A 9 -38.59 37.15 29.42
CA ALA A 9 -37.15 37.16 29.22
C ALA A 9 -36.78 35.97 28.31
N LEU A 10 -36.44 36.24 27.05
CA LEU A 10 -35.77 35.26 26.20
C LEU A 10 -34.32 35.11 26.70
N ILE A 11 -34.07 34.04 27.44
CA ILE A 11 -32.73 33.61 27.81
C ILE A 11 -32.16 32.90 26.58
N SER A 12 -31.37 33.62 25.78
CA SER A 12 -30.52 33.02 24.75
C SER A 12 -29.40 32.24 25.44
N LEU A 13 -29.53 30.92 25.52
CA LEU A 13 -28.42 30.03 25.87
C LEU A 13 -27.36 30.14 24.75
N PRO A 14 -26.11 30.56 25.04
CA PRO A 14 -25.03 30.32 24.12
C PRO A 14 -24.78 28.80 24.12
N SER A 15 -25.15 28.13 23.03
CA SER A 15 -24.69 26.78 22.74
C SER A 15 -23.18 26.84 22.49
N ILE A 16 -22.40 26.78 23.57
CA ILE A 16 -20.98 26.43 23.49
C ILE A 16 -20.97 24.93 23.20
N LEU A 17 -21.08 24.57 21.92
CA LEU A 17 -20.52 23.30 21.48
C LEU A 17 -19.00 23.46 21.66
N PRO A 18 -18.33 22.65 22.49
CA PRO A 18 -16.95 22.34 22.17
C PRO A 18 -17.01 21.70 20.78
N GLY A 19 -16.59 22.43 19.76
CA GLY A 19 -16.29 21.83 18.49
C GLY A 19 -15.37 20.66 18.80
N LEU A 20 -15.85 19.44 18.57
CA LEU A 20 -14.99 18.29 18.37
C LEU A 20 -13.84 18.76 17.49
N PRO A 21 -12.59 18.31 17.71
CA PRO A 21 -11.45 18.83 16.98
C PRO A 21 -11.70 18.71 15.46
N ALA A 22 -12.19 19.79 14.87
CA ALA A 22 -12.18 20.08 13.45
C ALA A 22 -10.75 20.50 13.04
N ALA A 23 -9.76 20.04 13.80
CA ALA A 23 -8.36 20.08 13.50
C ALA A 23 -8.01 18.85 12.66
N ALA A 24 -8.69 18.69 11.53
CA ALA A 24 -7.90 18.40 10.34
C ALA A 24 -7.11 19.69 10.07
N GLN A 25 -6.10 19.95 10.91
CA GLN A 25 -5.05 20.87 10.55
C GLN A 25 -4.60 20.42 9.17
N SER A 26 -4.33 21.37 8.28
CA SER A 26 -3.71 21.08 7.00
C SER A 26 -2.35 20.45 7.28
N TYR A 27 -2.33 19.13 7.49
CA TYR A 27 -1.10 18.37 7.59
C TYR A 27 -0.37 18.58 6.28
N ASP A 28 0.94 18.80 6.36
CA ASP A 28 1.79 18.69 5.19
C ASP A 28 1.47 17.38 4.46
N ILE A 29 1.51 17.39 3.13
CA ILE A 29 1.23 16.20 2.32
C ILE A 29 2.17 15.04 2.71
N ASP A 30 3.39 15.32 3.19
CA ASP A 30 4.33 14.33 3.72
C ASP A 30 3.82 13.70 5.04
N CYS A 31 3.28 14.50 5.96
CA CYS A 31 2.67 13.97 7.19
C CYS A 31 1.40 13.18 6.90
N LYS A 32 0.55 13.68 6.00
CA LYS A 32 -0.63 12.94 5.53
C LYS A 32 -0.20 11.62 4.90
N LEU A 33 0.87 11.61 4.12
CA LEU A 33 1.41 10.40 3.52
C LEU A 33 1.86 9.38 4.58
N ILE A 34 2.60 9.77 5.61
CA ILE A 34 3.00 8.83 6.68
C ILE A 34 1.76 8.18 7.34
N LEU A 35 0.75 8.98 7.67
CA LEU A 35 -0.47 8.47 8.32
C LEU A 35 -1.31 7.58 7.38
N CYS A 36 -1.43 7.99 6.11
CA CYS A 36 -2.13 7.21 5.10
C CYS A 36 -1.40 5.91 4.75
N LEU A 37 -0.07 5.94 4.75
CA LEU A 37 0.78 4.76 4.60
C LEU A 37 0.66 3.86 5.82
N ALA A 38 0.51 4.37 7.04
CA ALA A 38 0.17 3.51 8.17
C ALA A 38 -1.17 2.77 7.94
N GLY A 39 -2.17 3.46 7.39
CA GLY A 39 -3.53 2.93 7.17
C GLY A 39 -3.83 2.19 5.87
N GLY A 40 -2.86 1.95 4.98
CA GLY A 40 -3.10 1.17 3.74
C GLY A 40 -3.66 1.95 2.55
N PHE A 41 -3.53 3.29 2.53
CA PHE A 41 -4.11 4.17 1.51
C PHE A 41 -5.61 3.91 1.23
N PRO A 42 -6.50 4.12 2.22
CA PRO A 42 -7.93 4.12 1.96
C PRO A 42 -8.31 5.19 0.91
N SER A 43 -9.54 5.16 0.40
CA SER A 43 -10.00 6.08 -0.66
C SER A 43 -9.80 7.57 -0.32
N SER A 44 -9.85 7.94 0.96
CA SER A 44 -9.58 9.30 1.46
C SER A 44 -8.11 9.75 1.36
N CYS A 45 -7.21 8.83 1.05
CA CYS A 45 -5.76 8.99 0.97
C CYS A 45 -5.22 8.87 -0.48
N ALA A 46 -6.09 8.94 -1.49
CA ALA A 46 -5.70 8.79 -2.89
C ALA A 46 -4.68 9.86 -3.34
N ASP A 47 -4.81 11.09 -2.84
CA ASP A 47 -3.87 12.19 -3.09
C ASP A 47 -2.49 11.93 -2.48
N ALA A 48 -2.43 11.40 -1.26
CA ALA A 48 -1.18 11.00 -0.62
C ALA A 48 -0.49 9.85 -1.38
N LYS A 49 -1.26 8.86 -1.84
CA LYS A 49 -0.74 7.78 -2.70
C LYS A 49 -0.18 8.32 -4.01
N ALA A 50 -0.90 9.24 -4.66
CA ALA A 50 -0.45 9.86 -5.90
C ALA A 50 0.81 10.71 -5.69
N TYR A 51 0.90 11.45 -4.60
CA TYR A 51 2.07 12.22 -4.21
C TYR A 51 3.30 11.31 -3.97
N MET A 52 3.14 10.20 -3.24
CA MET A 52 4.19 9.19 -3.06
C MET A 52 4.66 8.61 -4.39
N ILE A 53 3.73 8.20 -5.26
CA ILE A 53 4.07 7.67 -6.58
C ILE A 53 4.88 8.73 -7.34
N ASN A 54 4.40 9.98 -7.41
CA ASN A 54 5.12 11.06 -8.09
C ASN A 54 6.57 11.24 -7.59
N ARG A 55 6.80 11.12 -6.28
CA ARG A 55 8.13 11.19 -5.67
C ARG A 55 9.05 10.06 -6.13
N ILE A 56 8.60 8.81 -6.04
CA ILE A 56 9.41 7.63 -6.41
C ILE A 56 9.57 7.48 -7.93
N THR A 57 8.63 8.02 -8.71
CA THR A 57 8.69 8.00 -10.18
C THR A 57 9.45 9.17 -10.79
N SER A 58 9.74 10.22 -10.01
CA SER A 58 10.56 11.35 -10.46
C SER A 58 11.96 10.93 -10.94
N VAL A 59 12.60 11.76 -11.77
CA VAL A 59 13.99 11.55 -12.22
C VAL A 59 14.80 12.79 -11.84
N PRO A 60 15.76 12.69 -10.88
CA PRO A 60 16.08 11.50 -10.08
C PRO A 60 14.94 11.11 -9.12
N PRO A 61 14.81 9.82 -8.75
CA PRO A 61 13.85 9.39 -7.73
C PRO A 61 14.07 10.14 -6.43
N LYS A 62 12.99 10.62 -5.82
CA LYS A 62 13.01 11.21 -4.48
C LYS A 62 12.57 10.15 -3.47
N PRO A 63 12.95 10.28 -2.18
CA PRO A 63 12.42 9.42 -1.13
C PRO A 63 10.88 9.41 -1.14
N PRO A 64 10.23 8.26 -0.88
CA PRO A 64 8.77 8.13 -0.96
C PRO A 64 8.06 9.16 -0.08
N ILE A 65 8.63 9.44 1.08
CA ILE A 65 8.18 10.44 2.06
C ILE A 65 9.23 11.56 2.12
N GLY A 66 8.79 12.81 2.18
CA GLY A 66 9.62 13.98 2.43
C GLY A 66 9.74 14.29 3.92
N PHE A 67 9.63 15.56 4.28
CA PHE A 67 9.78 16.03 5.65
C PHE A 67 8.40 16.17 6.28
N CYS A 68 8.15 15.47 7.39
CA CYS A 68 6.93 15.67 8.16
C CYS A 68 7.19 16.60 9.34
N ALA A 69 6.61 17.80 9.30
CA ALA A 69 6.69 18.79 10.37
C ALA A 69 5.65 18.52 11.47
N MET A 70 6.10 18.54 12.72
CA MET A 70 5.25 18.60 13.90
C MET A 70 4.68 20.01 14.11
N SER A 71 3.68 20.15 14.99
CA SER A 71 3.03 21.45 15.26
C SER A 71 3.98 22.53 15.81
N ASP A 72 5.11 22.13 16.38
CA ASP A 72 6.17 23.01 16.86
C ASP A 72 7.24 23.33 15.79
N GLY A 73 7.07 22.82 14.57
CA GLY A 73 7.99 23.00 13.45
C GLY A 73 9.17 22.03 13.43
N SER A 74 9.29 21.12 14.40
CA SER A 74 10.32 20.08 14.40
C SER A 74 10.01 18.95 13.42
N GLU A 75 11.02 18.15 13.06
CA GLU A 75 10.81 16.93 12.26
C GLU A 75 10.20 15.82 13.10
N TYR A 76 9.17 15.16 12.59
CA TYR A 76 8.80 13.84 13.10
C TYR A 76 9.78 12.81 12.53
N ALA A 77 10.73 12.33 13.35
CA ALA A 77 11.77 11.39 12.92
C ALA A 77 11.64 9.98 13.52
N ASP A 78 10.63 9.74 14.36
CA ASP A 78 10.44 8.47 15.07
C ASP A 78 9.69 7.44 14.23
N TYR A 79 10.23 7.14 13.05
CA TYR A 79 9.69 6.14 12.14
C TYR A 79 10.81 5.40 11.41
N ARG A 80 10.49 4.20 10.91
CA ARG A 80 11.34 3.42 10.00
C ARG A 80 10.60 3.18 8.70
N LEU A 81 11.25 3.45 7.58
CA LEU A 81 10.75 3.13 6.24
C LEU A 81 11.56 1.99 5.64
N ASP A 82 10.86 0.92 5.27
CA ASP A 82 11.39 -0.14 4.40
C ASP A 82 10.67 -0.03 3.06
N TYR A 83 11.41 0.24 1.98
CA TYR A 83 10.85 0.27 0.65
C TYR A 83 11.81 -0.31 -0.38
N ALA A 84 11.26 -0.93 -1.42
CA ALA A 84 12.04 -1.47 -2.52
C ALA A 84 11.23 -1.53 -3.82
N TRP A 85 11.95 -1.42 -4.93
CA TRP A 85 11.43 -1.87 -6.22
C TRP A 85 11.33 -3.40 -6.21
N VAL A 86 10.27 -3.94 -6.80
CA VAL A 86 10.01 -5.38 -6.85
C VAL A 86 10.14 -5.91 -8.26
N SER A 87 10.98 -6.93 -8.46
CA SER A 87 11.28 -7.48 -9.78
C SER A 87 10.09 -8.22 -10.39
N PRO A 88 9.85 -8.10 -11.70
CA PRO A 88 8.94 -9.01 -12.38
C PRO A 88 9.42 -10.47 -12.29
N ALA A 89 10.73 -10.70 -12.06
CA ALA A 89 11.30 -12.02 -11.80
C ALA A 89 11.16 -12.48 -10.33
N SER A 90 10.50 -11.70 -9.47
CA SER A 90 10.20 -12.10 -8.09
C SER A 90 8.72 -12.45 -7.94
N ALA A 91 8.44 -13.56 -7.25
CA ALA A 91 7.07 -13.95 -6.90
C ALA A 91 6.35 -12.88 -6.07
N GLU A 92 7.09 -12.06 -5.33
CA GLU A 92 6.54 -10.99 -4.48
C GLU A 92 5.76 -9.93 -5.27
N GLY A 93 6.16 -9.69 -6.52
CA GLY A 93 5.60 -8.65 -7.38
C GLY A 93 4.28 -9.02 -8.06
N TRP A 94 3.76 -10.21 -7.77
CA TRP A 94 2.56 -10.77 -8.38
C TRP A 94 1.55 -11.14 -7.31
N VAL A 95 0.42 -10.44 -7.30
CA VAL A 95 -0.61 -10.55 -6.26
C VAL A 95 -1.80 -11.31 -6.82
N CYS A 96 -2.21 -12.35 -6.11
CA CYS A 96 -3.42 -13.10 -6.42
C CYS A 96 -4.55 -12.67 -5.49
N PRO A 97 -5.82 -12.80 -5.92
CA PRO A 97 -6.97 -12.72 -5.03
C PRO A 97 -6.79 -13.63 -3.81
N ASP A 98 -7.31 -13.22 -2.65
CA ASP A 98 -7.13 -13.93 -1.38
C ASP A 98 -7.69 -15.37 -1.39
N ASP A 99 -8.64 -15.65 -2.27
CA ASP A 99 -9.26 -16.97 -2.47
C ASP A 99 -8.52 -17.86 -3.49
N LYS A 100 -7.43 -17.37 -4.09
CA LYS A 100 -6.66 -18.09 -5.11
C LYS A 100 -5.23 -18.41 -4.67
N LEU A 101 -4.76 -19.55 -5.14
CA LEU A 101 -3.36 -19.97 -5.04
C LEU A 101 -2.54 -19.33 -6.16
N LYS A 102 -1.23 -19.19 -5.95
CA LYS A 102 -0.29 -18.63 -6.94
C LYS A 102 0.65 -19.69 -7.48
N TYR A 103 0.74 -19.79 -8.80
CA TYR A 103 1.85 -20.44 -9.49
C TYR A 103 2.87 -19.37 -9.85
N PHE A 104 4.15 -19.63 -9.56
CA PHE A 104 5.25 -18.78 -9.99
C PHE A 104 6.46 -19.63 -10.31
N ARG A 105 7.04 -19.42 -11.49
CA ARG A 105 8.32 -19.99 -11.90
C ARG A 105 9.11 -18.93 -12.65
N ALA A 106 10.34 -18.69 -12.21
CA ALA A 106 11.31 -17.87 -12.93
C ALA A 106 12.47 -18.77 -13.37
N THR A 107 12.77 -18.75 -14.67
CA THR A 107 13.86 -19.50 -15.28
C THR A 107 14.85 -18.51 -15.87
N HIS A 108 16.10 -18.57 -15.41
CA HIS A 108 17.20 -17.79 -15.97
C HIS A 108 17.87 -18.57 -17.09
N GLU A 109 18.06 -17.91 -18.24
CA GLU A 109 18.75 -18.48 -19.39
C GLU A 109 20.18 -17.95 -19.52
N ASP A 110 21.04 -18.72 -20.16
CA ASP A 110 22.46 -18.39 -20.35
C ASP A 110 22.71 -17.06 -21.08
N ARG A 111 21.72 -16.58 -21.85
CA ARG A 111 21.77 -15.29 -22.54
C ARG A 111 21.42 -14.09 -21.65
N GLY A 112 21.20 -14.31 -20.34
CA GLY A 112 20.81 -13.27 -19.39
C GLY A 112 19.32 -12.91 -19.45
N GLU A 113 18.51 -13.74 -20.11
CA GLU A 113 17.05 -13.59 -20.17
C GLU A 113 16.40 -14.32 -18.99
N THR A 114 15.27 -13.80 -18.52
CA THR A 114 14.47 -14.47 -17.49
C THR A 114 13.06 -14.68 -17.98
N HIS A 115 12.65 -15.94 -18.10
CA HIS A 115 11.29 -16.32 -18.41
C HIS A 115 10.51 -16.55 -17.12
N VAL A 116 9.45 -15.78 -16.93
CA VAL A 116 8.56 -15.86 -15.78
C VAL A 116 7.22 -16.44 -16.24
N GLN A 117 6.77 -17.49 -15.57
CA GLN A 117 5.40 -18.00 -15.70
C GLN A 117 4.68 -17.78 -14.38
N VAL A 118 3.58 -17.03 -14.42
CA VAL A 118 2.84 -16.67 -13.21
C VAL A 118 1.34 -16.59 -13.46
N PHE A 119 0.56 -17.27 -12.63
CA PHE A 119 -0.90 -17.18 -12.65
C PHE A 119 -1.51 -17.54 -11.31
N CYS A 120 -2.72 -17.07 -11.10
CA CYS A 120 -3.55 -17.46 -9.97
C CYS A 120 -4.43 -18.64 -10.37
N TYR A 121 -4.77 -19.53 -9.44
CA TYR A 121 -5.62 -20.70 -9.70
C TYR A 121 -6.40 -21.11 -8.45
N ASP A 122 -7.54 -21.77 -8.63
CA ASP A 122 -8.35 -22.26 -7.50
C ASP A 122 -7.82 -23.60 -6.98
N GLN A 123 -7.52 -24.51 -7.90
CA GLN A 123 -7.06 -25.85 -7.58
C GLN A 123 -6.16 -26.40 -8.69
N ARG A 124 -5.24 -27.29 -8.33
CA ARG A 124 -4.47 -28.10 -9.28
C ARG A 124 -4.89 -29.54 -9.17
N VAL A 125 -5.08 -30.20 -10.31
CA VAL A 125 -5.41 -31.63 -10.38
C VAL A 125 -4.35 -32.35 -11.19
N VAL A 126 -3.97 -33.55 -10.76
CA VAL A 126 -3.06 -34.41 -11.52
C VAL A 126 -3.85 -34.97 -12.70
N VAL A 127 -3.42 -34.65 -13.93
CA VAL A 127 -4.02 -35.20 -15.15
C VAL A 127 -3.24 -36.40 -15.69
N GLN A 128 -1.95 -36.46 -15.37
CA GLN A 128 -1.11 -37.61 -15.68
C GLN A 128 -0.17 -37.84 -14.50
N ALA A 129 -0.24 -39.03 -13.91
CA ALA A 129 0.72 -39.43 -12.89
C ALA A 129 2.13 -39.46 -13.48
N GLY A 130 3.10 -38.93 -12.74
CA GLY A 130 4.51 -39.06 -13.10
C GLY A 130 4.98 -40.50 -12.97
N TRP A 131 6.00 -40.89 -13.74
CA TRP A 131 6.64 -42.20 -13.63
C TRP A 131 8.08 -42.06 -13.13
N ARG A 132 8.44 -42.84 -12.09
CA ARG A 132 9.74 -42.76 -11.40
C ARG A 132 10.08 -41.33 -10.96
N ASP A 133 11.05 -40.69 -11.62
CA ASP A 133 11.59 -39.37 -11.30
C ASP A 133 10.89 -38.24 -12.09
N GLU A 134 9.92 -38.58 -12.94
CA GLU A 134 9.14 -37.60 -13.70
C GLU A 134 8.10 -36.94 -12.79
N GLU A 135 8.01 -35.61 -12.83
CA GLU A 135 6.94 -34.90 -12.13
C GLU A 135 5.58 -35.21 -12.80
N PRO A 136 4.50 -35.37 -12.01
CA PRO A 136 3.16 -35.48 -12.56
C PRO A 136 2.77 -34.22 -13.33
N THR A 137 2.00 -34.40 -14.40
CA THR A 137 1.44 -33.27 -15.14
C THR A 137 0.18 -32.79 -14.46
N TYR A 138 0.08 -31.49 -14.25
CA TYR A 138 -1.06 -30.85 -13.60
C TYR A 138 -1.92 -30.06 -14.60
N ALA A 139 -3.23 -30.14 -14.43
CA ALA A 139 -4.14 -29.13 -14.92
C ALA A 139 -4.44 -28.12 -13.80
N TRP A 140 -4.46 -26.84 -14.17
CA TRP A 140 -4.73 -25.72 -13.28
C TRP A 140 -6.13 -25.19 -13.58
N LEU A 141 -7.05 -25.35 -12.63
CA LEU A 141 -8.45 -24.95 -12.79
C LEU A 141 -8.67 -23.55 -12.22
N GLY A 142 -9.57 -22.79 -12.85
CA GLY A 142 -9.94 -21.46 -12.39
C GLY A 142 -8.82 -20.42 -12.51
N ARG A 143 -8.04 -20.49 -13.60
CA ARG A 143 -6.89 -19.59 -13.83
C ARG A 143 -7.35 -18.14 -13.97
N SER A 144 -6.58 -17.23 -13.37
CA SER A 144 -6.71 -15.78 -13.59
C SER A 144 -5.34 -15.11 -13.59
N VAL A 145 -5.28 -13.93 -14.21
CA VAL A 145 -4.06 -13.10 -14.26
C VAL A 145 -3.86 -12.43 -12.90
N PRO A 146 -2.65 -12.49 -12.30
CA PRO A 146 -2.31 -11.75 -11.08
C PRO A 146 -2.22 -10.24 -11.34
N GLU A 147 -2.46 -9.45 -10.30
CA GLU A 147 -2.13 -8.03 -10.31
C GLU A 147 -0.62 -7.82 -10.13
N ARG A 148 -0.06 -6.82 -10.81
CA ARG A 148 1.36 -6.47 -10.74
C ARG A 148 1.59 -5.42 -9.65
N SER A 149 2.57 -5.65 -8.78
CA SER A 149 3.05 -4.66 -7.81
C SER A 149 4.55 -4.43 -7.97
N ASP A 150 4.96 -3.35 -8.64
CA ASP A 150 6.36 -3.05 -8.93
C ASP A 150 7.12 -2.31 -7.82
N PHE A 151 6.41 -1.92 -6.75
CA PHE A 151 7.00 -1.28 -5.58
C PHE A 151 6.38 -1.82 -4.29
N ARG A 152 7.21 -1.98 -3.25
CA ARG A 152 6.79 -2.32 -1.89
C ARG A 152 7.23 -1.25 -0.92
N ILE A 153 6.40 -1.01 0.10
CA ILE A 153 6.70 -0.08 1.18
C ILE A 153 6.03 -0.52 2.48
N ALA A 154 6.73 -0.34 3.59
CA ALA A 154 6.23 -0.52 4.95
C ALA A 154 6.77 0.60 5.83
N VAL A 155 5.94 1.07 6.76
CA VAL A 155 6.34 2.02 7.79
C VAL A 155 6.13 1.40 9.16
N THR A 156 7.14 1.56 10.02
CA THR A 156 7.02 1.30 11.45
C THR A 156 7.11 2.64 12.17
N ILE A 157 6.10 2.98 12.97
CA ILE A 157 6.04 4.18 13.81
C ILE A 157 6.54 3.80 15.21
N SER A 158 7.39 4.64 15.80
CA SER A 158 7.99 4.43 17.12
C SER A 158 8.66 3.05 17.30
N PRO A 159 9.57 2.67 16.36
CA PRO A 159 10.13 1.33 16.32
C PRO A 159 10.91 0.98 17.59
N GLY A 160 10.57 -0.15 18.21
CA GLY A 160 11.22 -0.64 19.44
C GLY A 160 10.58 -0.14 20.74
N SER A 161 9.54 0.70 20.65
CA SER A 161 8.66 1.01 21.78
C SER A 161 7.60 -0.08 21.98
N GLU A 162 6.95 -0.11 23.16
CA GLU A 162 5.81 -1.00 23.42
C GLU A 162 4.58 -0.62 22.58
N ASP A 163 4.48 0.64 22.17
CA ASP A 163 3.40 1.20 21.34
C ASP A 163 3.76 1.23 19.85
N ALA A 164 4.79 0.49 19.43
CA ALA A 164 5.23 0.48 18.05
C ALA A 164 4.11 0.00 17.12
N TYR A 165 3.85 0.77 16.06
CA TYR A 165 2.87 0.42 15.04
C TYR A 165 3.56 -0.01 13.76
N ASP A 166 3.12 -1.13 13.17
CA ASP A 166 3.59 -1.63 11.89
C ASP A 166 2.45 -1.63 10.87
N SER A 167 2.67 -0.99 9.71
CA SER A 167 1.67 -0.90 8.64
C SER A 167 1.46 -2.21 7.87
N GLY A 168 2.33 -3.20 8.05
CA GLY A 168 2.53 -4.29 7.12
C GLY A 168 3.13 -3.83 5.78
N VAL A 169 3.46 -4.81 4.93
CA VAL A 169 3.98 -4.55 3.57
C VAL A 169 2.85 -4.17 2.64
N GLN A 170 2.90 -2.94 2.14
CA GLN A 170 2.02 -2.44 1.11
C GLN A 170 2.65 -2.58 -0.26
N ARG A 171 1.78 -2.91 -1.21
CA ARG A 171 2.11 -3.22 -2.59
C ARG A 171 1.47 -2.18 -3.49
N VAL A 172 2.28 -1.59 -4.35
CA VAL A 172 1.87 -0.48 -5.21
C VAL A 172 2.34 -0.76 -6.62
N GLU A 173 1.41 -0.64 -7.57
CA GLU A 173 1.74 -0.51 -8.99
C GLU A 173 2.00 0.96 -9.31
N THR A 174 3.23 1.27 -9.70
CA THR A 174 3.68 2.63 -10.06
C THR A 174 3.64 2.88 -11.56
N GLY A 175 3.58 1.81 -12.36
CA GLY A 175 3.56 1.86 -13.83
C GLY A 175 4.94 2.12 -14.46
N ILE A 176 5.99 2.23 -13.64
CA ILE A 176 7.36 2.43 -14.11
C ILE A 176 8.26 1.31 -13.56
N GLY A 177 8.14 0.12 -14.15
CA GLY A 177 9.01 -1.01 -13.81
C GLY A 177 10.48 -0.67 -14.02
N ARG A 178 11.19 -0.26 -12.97
CA ARG A 178 12.64 -0.01 -12.99
C ARG A 178 13.39 -1.34 -12.85
N TRP A 179 13.54 -2.06 -13.95
CA TRP A 179 14.30 -3.31 -13.96
C TRP A 179 15.29 -3.37 -15.12
N TYR A 180 16.49 -3.83 -14.80
CA TYR A 180 17.55 -4.07 -15.76
C TYR A 180 17.55 -5.55 -16.14
N GLY A 181 17.47 -5.84 -17.44
CA GLY A 181 17.45 -7.21 -17.97
C GLY A 181 16.19 -7.51 -18.79
N ASN A 182 16.26 -8.56 -19.60
CA ASN A 182 15.17 -9.02 -20.45
C ASN A 182 14.32 -10.01 -19.64
N VAL A 183 13.19 -9.55 -19.11
CA VAL A 183 12.23 -10.40 -18.39
C VAL A 183 10.97 -10.56 -19.24
N TYR A 184 10.64 -11.80 -19.58
CA TYR A 184 9.45 -12.15 -20.35
C TYR A 184 8.45 -12.84 -19.45
N VAL A 185 7.24 -12.27 -19.35
CA VAL A 185 6.19 -12.79 -18.47
C VAL A 185 5.11 -13.48 -19.28
N SER A 186 4.75 -14.68 -18.86
CA SER A 186 3.63 -15.46 -19.36
C SER A 186 2.63 -15.74 -18.24
N HIS A 187 1.34 -15.71 -18.59
CA HIS A 187 0.24 -15.91 -17.66
C HIS A 187 -0.53 -17.20 -17.93
#